data_AF-A0A6J6VHC5-F1
#
_entry.id   AF-A0A6J6VHC5-F1
#
_cell.length_a   1.000
_cell.length_b   1.000
_cell.length_c   1.000
_cell.angle_alpha   90.00
_cell.angle_beta   90.00
_cell.angle_gamma   90.00
#
_symmetry.space_group_name_H-M   'P 1'
#
loop_
_entity.id
_entity.type
_entity.pdbx_description
1 polymer ?
#
loop_
_entity_poly.entity_id
_entity_poly.type
_entity_poly.pdbx_seq_one_letter_code
_entity_poly.pdbx_strand_id
1 'polypeptide(L)'
;MYSLAVLVMILMSIVIFSGPIGFLLTSKKMWNYSKEKKALWIIRRILVAIIAAAGSLISLLLVFNSIPLGPKLLAMAGFSLNIFALKREFFRDK
;
A
#
# COMPACT_ATOMS: atom_id res chain seq x y z
N MET A 1 -14.96 14.77 19.40
CA MET A 1 -15.49 13.59 18.67
C MET A 1 -15.20 13.64 17.17
N TYR A 2 -15.42 14.76 16.48
CA TYR A 2 -15.07 14.90 15.05
C TYR A 2 -13.60 14.60 14.72
N SER A 3 -12.65 15.12 15.51
CA SER A 3 -11.22 14.93 15.27
C SER A 3 -10.77 13.46 15.26
N LEU A 4 -11.31 12.61 16.15
CA LEU A 4 -10.97 11.20 16.20
C LEU A 4 -11.60 10.41 15.04
N ALA A 5 -12.86 10.70 14.71
CA ALA A 5 -13.54 10.06 13.57
C ALA A 5 -12.81 10.39 12.24
N VAL A 6 -12.37 11.63 12.07
CA VAL A 6 -11.56 12.05 10.90
C VAL A 6 -10.24 11.31 10.86
N LEU A 7 -9.54 11.15 11.99
CA LEU A 7 -8.30 10.37 12.05
C LEU A 7 -8.52 8.91 11.62
N VAL A 8 -9.56 8.26 12.14
CA VAL A 8 -9.90 6.87 11.77
C VAL A 8 -10.24 6.76 10.29
N MET A 9 -11.00 7.71 9.73
CA MET A 9 -11.29 7.76 8.29
C MET A 9 -10.03 7.89 7.44
N ILE A 10 -9.08 8.75 7.85
CA ILE A 10 -7.80 8.90 7.15
C ILE A 10 -7.01 7.59 7.19
N LEU A 11 -6.91 6.94 8.36
CA LEU A 11 -6.20 5.67 8.50
C LEU A 11 -6.83 4.57 7.65
N MET A 12 -8.16 4.45 7.67
CA MET A 12 -8.89 3.48 6.83
C MET A 12 -8.72 3.78 5.34
N SER A 13 -8.72 5.05 4.94
CA SER A 13 -8.45 5.44 3.56
C SER A 13 -7.05 5.01 3.14
N ILE A 14 -6.04 5.23 3.98
CA ILE A 14 -4.67 4.78 3.69
C ILE A 14 -4.61 3.27 3.52
N VAL A 15 -5.25 2.50 4.40
CA VAL A 15 -5.29 1.03 4.29
C VAL A 15 -5.96 0.56 3.01
N ILE A 16 -7.13 1.12 2.68
CA ILE A 16 -7.93 0.71 1.52
C ILE A 16 -7.22 1.09 0.21
N PHE A 17 -6.60 2.27 0.14
CA PHE A 17 -6.01 2.78 -1.09
C PHE A 17 -4.54 2.41 -1.30
N SER A 18 -3.75 2.21 -0.24
CA SER A 18 -2.32 1.87 -0.37
C SER A 18 -2.08 0.61 -1.20
N GLY A 19 -2.85 -0.45 -0.95
CA GLY A 19 -2.77 -1.71 -1.69
C GLY A 19 -3.05 -1.56 -3.18
N PRO A 20 -4.25 -1.09 -3.59
CA PRO A 20 -4.59 -0.83 -4.98
C PRO A 20 -3.64 0.13 -5.69
N ILE A 21 -3.22 1.22 -5.03
CA ILE A 21 -2.25 2.18 -5.60
C ILE A 21 -0.90 1.48 -5.85
N GLY A 22 -0.38 0.75 -4.86
CA GLY A 22 0.85 -0.02 -5.02
C GLY A 22 0.75 -1.05 -6.15
N PHE A 23 -0.40 -1.72 -6.29
CA PHE A 23 -0.67 -2.65 -7.37
C PHE A 23 -0.69 -1.97 -8.75
N LEU A 24 -1.33 -0.80 -8.87
CA LEU A 24 -1.39 -0.03 -10.11
C LEU A 24 0.01 0.45 -10.53
N LEU A 25 0.77 0.98 -9.57
CA LEU A 25 2.15 1.42 -9.80
C LEU A 25 3.09 0.27 -10.19
N THR A 26 2.79 -0.96 -9.77
CA THR A 26 3.57 -2.17 -10.12
C THR A 26 3.07 -2.87 -11.40
N SER A 27 2.07 -2.32 -12.09
CA SER A 27 1.54 -2.87 -13.34
C SER A 27 2.58 -2.91 -14.47
N LYS A 28 2.46 -3.87 -15.39
CA LYS A 28 3.34 -4.03 -16.58
C LYS A 28 3.44 -2.73 -17.40
N LYS A 29 2.32 -2.02 -17.58
CA LYS A 29 2.29 -0.76 -18.34
C LYS A 29 3.16 0.31 -17.69
N MET A 30 2.99 0.51 -16.37
CA MET A 30 3.72 1.52 -15.62
C MET A 30 5.21 1.18 -15.50
N TRP A 31 5.52 -0.11 -15.38
CA TRP A 31 6.88 -0.62 -15.38
C TRP A 31 7.63 -0.30 -16.67
N ASN A 32 7.02 -0.61 -17.82
CA ASN A 32 7.64 -0.37 -19.13
C ASN A 32 7.85 1.11 -19.39
N TYR A 33 6.84 1.95 -19.10
CA TYR A 33 6.93 3.40 -19.22
C TYR A 33 8.05 3.98 -18.34
N SER A 34 8.17 3.52 -17.09
CA SER A 34 9.19 4.05 -16.17
C SER A 34 10.60 3.60 -16.56
N LYS A 35 10.75 2.42 -17.18
CA LYS A 35 12.05 1.87 -17.58
C LYS A 35 12.75 2.71 -18.66
N GLU A 36 11.99 3.46 -19.47
CA GLU A 36 12.53 4.35 -20.50
C GLU A 36 13.34 5.51 -19.92
N LYS A 37 13.04 5.94 -18.68
CA LYS A 37 13.76 7.04 -18.01
C LYS A 37 14.23 6.61 -16.63
N LYS A 38 15.55 6.53 -16.43
CA LYS A 38 16.18 6.12 -15.16
C LYS A 38 15.64 6.89 -13.94
N ALA A 39 15.38 8.19 -14.08
CA ALA A 39 14.78 9.01 -13.01
C ALA A 39 13.35 8.55 -12.64
N LEU A 40 12.47 8.35 -13.63
CA LEU A 40 11.09 7.89 -13.39
C LEU A 40 11.06 6.50 -12.75
N TRP A 41 11.97 5.62 -13.16
CA TRP A 41 12.10 4.28 -12.57
C TRP A 41 12.45 4.32 -11.09
N ILE A 42 13.41 5.16 -10.68
CA ILE A 42 13.80 5.32 -9.27
C ILE A 42 12.65 5.94 -8.47
N ILE A 43 12.02 7.00 -8.99
CA ILE A 43 10.91 7.67 -8.31
C ILE A 43 9.75 6.70 -8.06
N ARG A 44 9.36 5.90 -9.07
CA ARG A 44 8.28 4.92 -8.91
C ARG A 44 8.61 3.87 -7.85
N ARG A 45 9.86 3.37 -7.82
CA ARG A 45 10.32 2.43 -6.78
C ARG A 45 10.19 3.00 -5.38
N ILE A 46 10.65 4.23 -5.19
CA ILE A 46 10.57 4.93 -3.90
C ILE A 46 9.11 5.12 -3.50
N LEU A 47 8.24 5.55 -4.42
CA LEU A 47 6.82 5.72 -4.15
C LEU A 47 6.14 4.40 -3.74
N VAL A 48 6.38 3.31 -4.48
CA VAL A 48 5.84 1.99 -4.13
C VAL A 48 6.35 1.54 -2.75
N ALA A 49 7.64 1.71 -2.48
CA ALA A 49 8.23 1.33 -1.20
C ALA A 49 7.62 2.11 -0.03
N ILE A 50 7.47 3.44 -0.16
CA ILE A 50 6.89 4.29 0.89
C ILE A 50 5.41 3.95 1.11
N ILE A 51 4.62 3.89 0.03
CA ILE A 51 3.17 3.62 0.12
C ILE A 51 2.93 2.25 0.73
N ALA A 52 3.63 1.23 0.23
CA ALA A 52 3.43 -0.13 0.72
C ALA A 52 3.98 -0.32 2.13
N ALA A 53 5.11 0.29 2.50
CA ALA A 53 5.63 0.22 3.87
C ALA A 53 4.69 0.93 4.86
N ALA A 54 4.29 2.16 4.57
CA ALA A 54 3.38 2.92 5.42
C ALA A 54 2.00 2.23 5.53
N GLY A 55 1.44 1.79 4.40
CA GLY A 55 0.18 1.06 4.35
C GLY A 55 0.25 -0.27 5.11
N SER A 56 1.37 -1.00 5.01
CA SER A 56 1.57 -2.25 5.76
C SER A 56 1.67 -2.01 7.26
N LEU A 57 2.44 -1.01 7.70
CA LEU A 57 2.58 -0.67 9.11
C LEU A 57 1.24 -0.28 9.74
N ILE A 58 0.49 0.60 9.08
CA ILE A 58 -0.84 1.03 9.56
C ILE A 58 -1.81 -0.15 9.59
N SER A 59 -1.79 -0.99 8.55
CA SER A 59 -2.63 -2.20 8.51
C SER A 59 -2.30 -3.15 9.66
N LEU A 60 -1.01 -3.36 9.95
CA LEU A 60 -0.54 -4.20 11.04
C LEU A 60 -1.03 -3.67 12.40
N LEU A 61 -0.86 -2.37 12.65
CA LEU A 61 -1.33 -1.70 13.87
C LEU A 61 -2.84 -1.87 14.06
N LEU A 62 -3.63 -1.78 12.99
CA LEU A 62 -5.07 -1.97 13.04
C LEU A 62 -5.46 -3.43 13.32
N VAL A 63 -4.76 -4.39 12.72
CA VAL A 63 -5.04 -5.83 12.93
C VAL A 63 -4.82 -6.27 14.37
N PHE A 64 -3.75 -5.78 15.02
CA PHE A 64 -3.44 -6.12 16.41
C PHE A 64 -4.25 -5.36 17.45
N ASN A 65 -4.98 -4.31 17.05
CA ASN A 65 -5.89 -3.60 17.93
C ASN A 65 -7.28 -4.27 18.03
N SER A 66 -8.00 -3.92 19.09
CA SER A 66 -9.38 -4.35 19.36
C SER A 66 -10.37 -3.55 18.51
N ILE A 67 -10.26 -3.65 17.19
CA ILE A 67 -11.21 -3.06 16.22
C ILE A 67 -12.28 -4.08 15.80
N PRO A 68 -13.46 -3.61 15.34
CA PRO A 68 -14.49 -4.48 14.79
C PRO A 68 -13.98 -5.35 13.62
N LEU A 69 -14.63 -6.49 13.41
CA LEU A 69 -14.18 -7.51 12.45
C LEU A 69 -14.10 -6.98 11.00
N GLY A 70 -15.05 -6.15 10.56
CA GLY A 70 -15.09 -5.63 9.19
C GLY A 70 -13.82 -4.83 8.81
N PRO A 71 -13.50 -3.74 9.52
CA PRO A 71 -12.26 -2.98 9.32
C PRO A 71 -10.99 -3.83 9.50
N LYS A 72 -11.02 -4.84 10.38
CA LYS A 72 -9.90 -5.78 10.56
C LYS A 72 -9.63 -6.60 9.30
N LEU A 73 -10.66 -7.15 8.68
CA LEU A 73 -10.53 -7.90 7.44
C LEU A 73 -10.00 -7.02 6.29
N LEU A 74 -10.47 -5.77 6.22
CA LEU A 74 -9.95 -4.79 5.25
C LEU A 74 -8.48 -4.47 5.49
N ALA A 75 -8.05 -4.33 6.75
CA ALA A 75 -6.65 -4.14 7.09
C ALA A 75 -5.78 -5.34 6.70
N MET A 76 -6.26 -6.56 6.92
CA MET A 76 -5.55 -7.76 6.46
C MET A 76 -5.44 -7.83 4.93
N ALA A 77 -6.50 -7.48 4.21
CA ALA A 77 -6.48 -7.41 2.75
C ALA A 77 -5.52 -6.33 2.24
N GLY A 78 -5.58 -5.12 2.82
CA GLY A 78 -4.67 -4.01 2.51
C GLY A 78 -3.21 -4.38 2.77
N PHE A 79 -2.92 -4.99 3.90
CA PHE A 79 -1.58 -5.53 4.21
C PHE A 79 -1.12 -6.53 3.15
N SER A 80 -1.96 -7.52 2.82
CA SER A 80 -1.63 -8.56 1.83
C SER A 80 -1.34 -7.96 0.45
N LEU A 81 -2.13 -6.98 0.02
CA LEU A 81 -1.92 -6.27 -1.24
C LEU A 81 -0.63 -5.44 -1.23
N ASN A 82 -0.30 -4.77 -0.12
CA ASN A 82 0.93 -4.00 0.02
C ASN A 82 2.17 -4.92 -0.04
N ILE A 83 2.16 -6.05 0.66
CA ILE A 83 3.22 -7.06 0.59
C ILE A 83 3.35 -7.62 -0.83
N PHE A 84 2.22 -7.89 -1.48
CA PHE A 84 2.22 -8.37 -2.86
C PHE A 84 2.75 -7.34 -3.86
N ALA A 85 2.45 -6.05 -3.66
CA ALA A 85 3.02 -4.95 -4.45
C ALA A 85 4.54 -4.87 -4.26
N LEU A 86 5.04 -4.95 -3.02
CA LEU A 86 6.48 -5.00 -2.75
C LEU A 86 7.15 -6.21 -3.41
N LYS A 87 6.54 -7.40 -3.30
CA LYS A 87 7.03 -8.61 -3.95
C LYS A 87 7.13 -8.41 -5.47
N ARG A 88 6.08 -7.88 -6.09
CA ARG A 88 6.06 -7.60 -7.53
C ARG A 88 7.06 -6.54 -7.98
N GLU A 89 7.44 -5.61 -7.10
CA GLU A 89 8.37 -4.54 -7.42
C GLU A 89 9.82 -5.00 -7.35
N PHE A 90 10.19 -5.71 -6.29
CA PHE A 90 11.58 -6.07 -6.00
C PHE A 90 11.96 -7.50 -6.39
N PHE A 91 10.99 -8.41 -6.47
CA PHE A 91 11.20 -9.84 -6.76
C PHE A 91 10.48 -10.28 -8.04
N ARG A 92 10.32 -9.37 -9.02
CA ARG A 92 9.57 -9.68 -10.25
C ARG A 92 10.19 -10.79 -11.09
N ASP A 93 11.50 -10.93 -11.01
CA ASP A 93 12.32 -11.83 -11.85
C ASP A 93 12.84 -13.05 -11.07
N LYS A 94 12.30 -13.32 -9.86
CA LYS A 94 12.59 -14.51 -9.03
C LYS A 94 11.30 -15.23 -8.68
#